data_AF-A0A822FRY5-F1
#
_entry.id   AF-A0A822FRY5-F1
#
_cell.length_a   1.000
_cell.length_b   1.000
_cell.length_c   1.000
_cell.angle_alpha   90.00
_cell.angle_beta   90.00
_cell.angle_gamma   90.00
#
_symmetry.space_group_name_H-M   'P 1'
#
loop_
_entity.id
_entity.type
_entity.pdbx_description
1 polymer ?
#
loop_
_entity_poly.entity_id
_entity_poly.type
_entity_poly.pdbx_seq_one_letter_code
_entity_poly.pdbx_strand_id
1 'polypeptide(L)'
;RFCFKEILTHLHINAKDNLVFIFTNGRGTFYRLGFTTPVIRTLIKELNNTWKIEISFNKDNTYIFDNGAFRFLATYKNGIKFSTEEITNFSKSLEISVKEFTRLIERILKYELHAVRDSLSINAAQQLIRKST
;
A
#
# COMPACT_ATOMS: atom_id res chain seq x y z
N ARG A 1 -4.25 13.60 -2.79
CA ARG A 1 -3.04 14.45 -2.97
C ARG A 1 -2.50 14.95 -1.63
N PHE A 2 -3.28 15.70 -0.85
CA PHE A 2 -2.86 16.20 0.48
C PHE A 2 -2.39 15.09 1.42
N CYS A 3 -3.25 14.10 1.73
CA CYS A 3 -2.90 13.05 2.69
C CYS A 3 -1.64 12.26 2.32
N PHE A 4 -1.42 12.03 1.02
CA PHE A 4 -0.22 11.34 0.56
C PHE A 4 1.05 12.15 0.85
N LYS A 5 1.03 13.46 0.57
CA LYS A 5 2.16 14.35 0.88
C LYS A 5 2.37 14.47 2.38
N GLU A 6 1.29 14.65 3.14
CA GLU A 6 1.33 14.78 4.59
C GLU A 6 1.89 13.53 5.26
N ILE A 7 1.50 12.31 4.85
CA ILE A 7 2.10 11.08 5.40
C ILE A 7 3.62 11.06 5.17
N LEU A 8 4.07 11.49 3.99
CA LEU A 8 5.48 11.47 3.65
C LEU A 8 6.32 12.51 4.40
N THR A 9 5.74 13.62 4.87
CA THR A 9 6.50 14.62 5.68
C THR A 9 6.88 14.12 7.07
N HIS A 10 6.21 13.05 7.54
CA HIS A 10 6.47 12.42 8.84
C HIS A 10 7.41 11.23 8.76
N LEU A 11 7.87 10.85 7.56
CA LEU A 11 8.76 9.72 7.36
C LEU A 11 10.21 10.18 7.17
N HIS A 12 11.15 9.45 7.76
CA HIS A 12 12.57 9.63 7.46
C HIS A 12 12.83 9.31 5.99
N ILE A 13 13.74 10.04 5.33
CA ILE A 13 13.99 9.89 3.89
C ILE A 13 14.37 8.47 3.48
N ASN A 14 15.08 7.74 4.35
CA ASN A 14 15.45 6.33 4.14
C ASN A 14 14.23 5.39 4.07
N ALA A 15 13.08 5.76 4.65
CA ALA A 15 11.87 4.94 4.59
C ALA A 15 11.28 4.85 3.17
N LYS A 16 11.73 5.72 2.24
CA LYS A 16 11.26 5.73 0.84
C LYS A 16 11.44 4.38 0.13
N ASP A 17 12.48 3.63 0.48
CA ASP A 17 12.84 2.37 -0.18
C ASP A 17 11.95 1.19 0.30
N ASN A 18 11.32 1.36 1.46
CA ASN A 18 10.40 0.40 2.06
C ASN A 18 8.92 0.69 1.73
N LEU A 19 8.63 1.77 0.98
CA LEU A 19 7.27 2.12 0.59
C LEU A 19 6.66 1.07 -0.36
N VAL A 20 5.44 0.67 -0.03
CA VAL A 20 4.61 -0.22 -0.85
C VAL A 20 3.27 0.44 -1.14
N PHE A 21 2.75 0.20 -2.35
CA PHE A 21 1.46 0.71 -2.79
C PHE A 21 0.46 -0.42 -2.81
N ILE A 22 -0.60 -0.28 -2.03
CA ILE A 22 -1.64 -1.29 -1.91
C ILE A 22 -2.96 -0.74 -2.43
N PHE A 23 -3.51 -1.38 -3.46
CA PHE A 23 -4.81 -1.05 -4.01
C PHE A 23 -5.81 -2.11 -3.59
N THR A 24 -6.82 -1.71 -2.84
CA THR A 24 -7.94 -2.58 -2.48
C THR A 24 -9.05 -2.48 -3.54
N ASN A 25 -10.02 -3.39 -3.49
CA ASN A 25 -11.14 -3.48 -4.44
C ASN A 25 -10.68 -3.83 -5.88
N GLY A 26 -9.68 -4.70 -6.01
CA GLY A 26 -9.08 -5.08 -7.29
C GLY A 26 -10.07 -5.65 -8.31
N ARG A 27 -11.17 -6.27 -7.89
CA ARG A 27 -12.19 -6.81 -8.81
C ARG A 27 -12.81 -5.72 -9.68
N GLY A 28 -13.09 -4.54 -9.10
CA GLY A 28 -13.68 -3.41 -9.82
C GLY A 28 -12.79 -2.84 -10.92
N THR A 29 -11.48 -3.15 -10.89
CA THR A 29 -10.52 -2.74 -11.91
C THR A 29 -9.93 -3.93 -12.69
N PHE A 30 -10.54 -5.12 -12.59
CA PHE A 30 -10.01 -6.35 -13.18
C PHE A 30 -8.55 -6.64 -12.79
N TYR A 31 -8.19 -6.32 -11.54
CA TYR A 31 -6.85 -6.45 -10.97
C TYR A 31 -5.79 -5.65 -11.72
N ARG A 32 -6.20 -4.51 -12.29
CA ARG A 32 -5.32 -3.55 -12.94
C ARG A 32 -5.23 -2.28 -12.14
N LEU A 33 -4.12 -1.59 -12.32
CA LEU A 33 -3.91 -0.26 -11.77
C LEU A 33 -4.97 0.69 -12.37
N GLY A 34 -5.83 1.23 -11.50
CA GLY A 34 -6.98 2.05 -11.90
C GLY A 34 -6.63 3.52 -12.15
N PHE A 35 -7.66 4.36 -12.14
CA PHE A 35 -7.58 5.80 -12.41
C PHE A 35 -6.69 6.61 -11.46
N THR A 36 -6.30 6.05 -10.31
CA THR A 36 -5.42 6.69 -9.33
C THR A 36 -3.94 6.65 -9.74
N THR A 37 -3.57 5.81 -10.72
CA THR A 37 -2.19 5.62 -11.17
C THR A 37 -1.53 6.89 -11.70
N PRO A 38 -2.16 7.67 -12.61
CA PRO A 38 -1.56 8.91 -13.10
C PRO A 38 -1.36 9.93 -11.98
N VAL A 39 -2.29 10.00 -11.03
CA VAL A 39 -2.22 10.91 -9.89
C VAL A 39 -1.02 10.58 -9.00
N ILE A 40 -0.79 9.30 -8.69
CA ILE A 40 0.37 8.85 -7.91
C ILE A 40 1.67 9.13 -8.65
N ARG A 41 1.74 8.86 -9.97
CA ARG A 41 2.93 9.16 -10.78
C ARG A 41 3.27 10.66 -10.77
N THR A 42 2.26 11.52 -10.89
CA THR A 42 2.45 12.97 -10.79
C THR A 42 2.96 13.37 -9.41
N LEU A 43 2.44 12.79 -8.33
CA LEU A 43 2.90 13.10 -6.98
C LEU A 43 4.35 12.69 -6.74
N ILE A 44 4.74 11.49 -7.18
CA ILE A 44 6.11 11.01 -7.08
C ILE A 44 7.06 11.91 -7.90
N LYS A 45 6.64 12.31 -9.10
CA LYS A 45 7.42 13.23 -9.94
C LYS A 45 7.61 14.59 -9.29
N GLU A 46 6.57 15.14 -8.66
CA GLU A 46 6.66 16.39 -7.89
C GLU A 46 7.65 16.27 -6.73
N LEU A 47 7.61 15.18 -5.97
CA LEU A 47 8.53 14.93 -4.85
C LEU A 47 9.98 14.84 -5.32
N ASN A 48 10.24 14.14 -6.42
CA ASN A 48 11.57 14.07 -7.00
C ASN A 48 12.05 15.47 -7.47
N ASN A 49 11.19 16.21 -8.15
CA ASN A 49 11.55 17.54 -8.65
C ASN A 49 11.88 18.53 -7.52
N THR A 50 11.06 18.56 -6.46
CA THR A 50 11.19 19.54 -5.37
C THR A 50 12.22 19.13 -4.31
N TRP A 51 12.28 17.84 -3.95
CA TRP A 51 13.05 17.37 -2.79
C TRP A 51 14.12 16.33 -3.14
N LYS A 52 14.26 15.97 -4.43
CA LYS A 52 15.18 14.89 -4.90
C LYS A 52 14.91 13.54 -4.24
N ILE A 53 13.66 13.29 -3.87
CA ILE A 53 13.22 12.02 -3.29
C ILE A 53 12.69 11.13 -4.41
N GLU A 54 13.42 10.04 -4.68
CA GLU A 54 13.01 9.02 -5.65
C GLU A 54 12.23 7.90 -4.94
N ILE A 55 10.96 7.76 -5.29
CA ILE A 55 10.07 6.69 -4.81
C ILE A 55 9.76 5.78 -6.00
N SER A 56 10.04 4.48 -5.85
CA SER A 56 9.68 3.48 -6.85
C SER A 56 8.16 3.36 -6.97
N PHE A 57 7.63 3.22 -8.18
CA PHE A 57 6.22 2.88 -8.41
C PHE A 57 6.08 1.99 -9.64
N ASN A 58 6.31 0.71 -9.39
CA ASN A 58 6.34 -0.36 -10.38
C ASN A 58 5.67 -1.62 -9.81
N LYS A 59 5.68 -2.71 -10.58
CA LYS A 59 5.05 -3.97 -10.17
C LYS A 59 5.63 -4.49 -8.86
N ASP A 60 6.94 -4.37 -8.62
CA ASP A 60 7.64 -5.00 -7.49
C ASP A 60 7.27 -4.43 -6.13
N ASN A 61 6.75 -3.20 -6.08
CA ASN A 61 6.30 -2.56 -4.85
C ASN A 61 4.82 -2.15 -4.87
N THR A 62 4.06 -2.62 -5.86
CA THR A 62 2.64 -2.31 -6.02
C THR A 62 1.82 -3.59 -6.01
N TYR A 63 0.80 -3.66 -5.16
CA TYR A 63 -0.01 -4.84 -4.91
C TYR A 63 -1.49 -4.53 -5.06
N ILE A 64 -2.26 -5.48 -5.60
CA ILE A 64 -3.70 -5.31 -5.82
C ILE A 64 -4.46 -6.44 -5.12
N PHE A 65 -5.28 -6.09 -4.14
CA PHE A 65 -6.12 -7.02 -3.40
C PHE A 65 -7.60 -6.78 -3.67
N ASP A 66 -8.40 -7.84 -3.61
CA ASP A 66 -9.83 -7.70 -3.42
C ASP A 66 -10.22 -7.95 -1.95
N ASN A 67 -10.60 -6.90 -1.25
CA ASN A 67 -11.14 -6.99 0.10
C ASN A 67 -12.47 -7.78 0.14
N GLY A 68 -13.23 -7.79 -0.96
CA GLY A 68 -14.43 -8.59 -1.10
C GLY A 68 -14.17 -10.09 -0.96
N ALA A 69 -13.02 -10.58 -1.42
CA ALA A 69 -12.65 -11.99 -1.33
C ALA A 69 -12.41 -12.45 0.11
N PHE A 70 -11.69 -11.65 0.91
CA PHE A 70 -11.46 -11.97 2.32
C PHE A 70 -12.73 -11.94 3.15
N ARG A 71 -13.60 -10.94 2.90
CA ARG A 71 -14.91 -10.84 3.53
C ARG A 71 -15.79 -12.05 3.17
N PHE A 72 -15.81 -12.45 1.90
CA PHE A 72 -16.51 -13.66 1.46
C PHE A 72 -15.99 -14.90 2.17
N LEU A 73 -14.68 -15.08 2.28
CA LEU A 73 -14.09 -16.24 2.97
C LEU A 73 -14.54 -16.29 4.43
N ALA A 74 -14.53 -15.14 5.12
CA ALA A 74 -14.96 -15.05 6.51
C ALA A 74 -16.44 -15.40 6.66
N THR A 75 -17.33 -14.84 5.83
CA THR A 75 -18.77 -15.12 5.91
C THR A 75 -19.11 -16.57 5.52
N TYR A 76 -18.46 -17.11 4.49
CA TYR A 76 -18.61 -18.50 4.06
C TYR A 76 -18.23 -19.47 5.19
N LYS A 77 -17.12 -19.23 5.88
CA LYS A 77 -16.71 -20.02 7.05
C LYS A 77 -17.67 -19.95 8.24
N ASN A 78 -18.49 -18.89 8.32
CA ASN A 78 -19.54 -18.74 9.33
C ASN A 78 -20.89 -19.32 8.89
N GLY A 79 -20.91 -20.14 7.83
CA GLY A 79 -22.12 -20.87 7.41
C GLY A 79 -23.09 -20.06 6.56
N ILE A 80 -22.72 -18.84 6.12
CA ILE A 80 -23.52 -18.10 5.15
C ILE A 80 -23.46 -18.81 3.80
N LYS A 81 -24.63 -19.10 3.24
CA LYS A 81 -24.78 -19.74 1.94
C LYS A 81 -24.63 -18.73 0.82
N PHE A 82 -23.95 -19.15 -0.23
CA PHE A 82 -23.77 -18.39 -1.47
C PHE A 82 -24.14 -19.29 -2.64
N SER A 83 -24.55 -18.68 -3.75
CA SER A 83 -24.74 -19.40 -5.01
C SER A 83 -23.42 -19.96 -5.53
N THR A 84 -23.50 -20.97 -6.40
CA THR A 84 -22.32 -21.55 -7.07
C THR A 84 -21.53 -20.49 -7.86
N GLU A 85 -22.24 -19.54 -8.46
CA GLU A 85 -21.63 -18.44 -9.21
C GLU A 85 -20.84 -17.50 -8.29
N GLU A 86 -21.43 -17.08 -7.16
CA GLU A 86 -20.74 -16.26 -6.17
C GLU A 86 -19.50 -16.98 -5.63
N ILE A 87 -19.63 -18.25 -5.24
CA ILE A 87 -18.49 -19.04 -4.75
C ILE A 87 -17.37 -19.06 -5.79
N THR A 88 -17.69 -19.31 -7.06
CA THR A 88 -16.71 -19.35 -8.15
C THR A 88 -16.02 -17.99 -8.31
N ASN A 89 -16.80 -16.91 -8.37
CA ASN A 89 -16.29 -15.56 -8.56
C ASN A 89 -15.40 -15.10 -7.40
N PHE A 90 -15.83 -15.32 -6.15
CA PHE A 90 -15.06 -14.96 -4.97
C PHE A 90 -13.84 -15.87 -4.75
N SER A 91 -13.90 -17.14 -5.13
CA SER A 91 -12.76 -18.06 -5.04
C SER A 91 -11.63 -17.64 -5.98
N LYS A 92 -11.96 -17.30 -7.24
CA LYS A 92 -10.97 -16.76 -8.19
C LYS A 92 -10.35 -15.46 -7.70
N SER A 93 -11.17 -14.61 -7.09
CA SER A 93 -10.70 -13.36 -6.50
C SER A 93 -9.79 -13.54 -5.29
N LEU A 94 -10.09 -14.54 -4.46
CA LEU A 94 -9.27 -14.92 -3.32
C LEU A 94 -7.92 -15.45 -3.77
N GLU A 95 -7.87 -16.30 -4.79
CA GLU A 95 -6.62 -16.84 -5.34
C GLU A 95 -5.68 -15.72 -5.79
N ILE A 96 -6.19 -14.75 -6.54
CA ILE A 96 -5.41 -13.58 -7.00
C ILE A 96 -4.90 -12.77 -5.79
N SER A 97 -5.78 -12.53 -4.81
CA SER A 97 -5.43 -11.74 -3.62
C SER A 97 -4.39 -12.44 -2.74
N VAL A 98 -4.48 -13.77 -2.61
CA VAL A 98 -3.48 -14.59 -1.89
C VAL A 98 -2.14 -14.54 -2.60
N LYS A 99 -2.13 -14.66 -3.93
CA LYS A 99 -0.88 -14.54 -4.71
C LYS A 99 -0.19 -13.19 -4.53
N GLU A 100 -0.96 -12.10 -4.58
CA GLU A 100 -0.43 -10.76 -4.34
C GLU A 100 0.02 -10.58 -2.89
N PHE A 101 -0.64 -11.24 -1.94
CA PHE A 101 -0.26 -11.20 -0.53
C PHE A 101 1.05 -11.94 -0.28
N THR A 102 1.21 -13.13 -0.85
CA THR A 102 2.48 -13.87 -0.81
C THR A 102 3.61 -13.02 -1.35
N ARG A 103 3.42 -12.35 -2.50
CA ARG A 103 4.41 -11.45 -3.09
C ARG A 103 4.74 -10.24 -2.22
N LEU A 104 3.77 -9.75 -1.43
CA LEU A 104 3.98 -8.69 -0.44
C LEU A 104 4.83 -9.19 0.73
N ILE A 105 4.50 -10.35 1.28
CA ILE A 105 5.24 -10.95 2.38
C ILE A 105 6.67 -11.28 1.97
N GLU A 106 6.89 -11.86 0.79
CA GLU A 106 8.23 -12.12 0.24
C GLU A 106 9.07 -10.85 0.14
N ARG A 107 8.45 -9.73 -0.29
CA ARG A 107 9.14 -8.43 -0.30
C ARG A 107 9.49 -7.98 1.11
N ILE A 108 8.54 -8.02 2.04
CA ILE A 108 8.77 -7.59 3.43
C ILE A 108 9.93 -8.37 4.06
N LEU A 109 9.98 -9.69 3.83
CA LEU A 109 11.05 -10.55 4.35
C LEU A 109 12.41 -10.30 3.69
N LYS A 110 12.43 -9.81 2.45
CA LYS A 110 13.66 -9.52 1.70
C LYS A 110 14.31 -8.19 2.10
N TYR A 111 13.52 -7.19 2.47
CA TYR A 111 14.02 -5.85 2.73
C TYR A 111 14.45 -5.67 4.19
N GLU A 112 15.53 -4.93 4.39
CA GLU A 112 15.95 -4.53 5.73
C GLU A 112 14.86 -3.65 6.35
N LEU A 113 14.55 -3.92 7.62
CA LEU A 113 13.58 -3.12 8.36
C LEU A 113 14.13 -1.70 8.52
N HIS A 114 13.33 -0.71 8.11
CA HIS A 114 13.65 0.69 8.39
C HIS A 114 13.88 0.90 9.90
N ALA A 115 14.98 1.55 10.26
CA ALA A 115 15.29 1.84 11.65
C ALA A 115 14.26 2.84 12.21
N VAL A 116 13.27 2.33 12.95
CA VAL A 116 12.18 3.13 13.54
C VAL A 116 12.70 4.30 14.38
N ARG A 117 13.91 4.16 14.96
CA ARG A 117 14.61 5.21 15.71
C ARG A 117 14.83 6.49 14.88
N ASP A 118 15.08 6.37 13.58
CA ASP A 118 15.32 7.53 12.71
C ASP A 118 14.04 8.37 12.55
N SER A 119 12.89 7.71 12.47
CA SER A 119 11.59 8.39 12.40
C SER A 119 11.22 9.04 13.75
N LEU A 120 11.59 8.43 14.88
CA LEU A 120 11.37 9.00 16.21
C LEU A 120 12.21 10.27 16.43
N SER A 121 13.47 10.25 15.98
CA SER A 121 14.38 11.40 16.08
C SER A 121 13.87 12.62 15.29
N ILE A 122 13.34 12.41 14.08
CA ILE A 122 12.73 13.48 13.28
C ILE A 122 11.50 14.05 14.00
N ASN A 123 10.61 13.20 14.49
CA ASN A 123 9.38 13.67 15.15
C ASN A 123 9.72 14.46 16.43
N ALA A 124 10.69 13.99 17.22
CA ALA A 124 11.19 14.71 18.39
C ALA A 124 11.74 16.09 18.02
N ALA A 125 12.56 16.18 16.96
CA ALA A 125 13.09 17.46 16.46
C ALA A 125 11.97 18.41 16.00
N GLN A 126 10.97 17.92 15.26
CA GLN A 126 9.81 18.72 14.85
C GLN A 126 9.00 19.23 16.04
N GLN A 127 8.81 18.42 17.08
CA GLN A 127 8.11 18.84 18.30
C GLN A 127 8.89 19.90 19.08
N LEU A 128 10.22 19.80 19.15
CA LEU A 128 11.05 20.81 19.80
C LEU A 128 10.94 22.17 19.09
N ILE A 129 10.99 22.18 17.76
CA ILE A 129 10.83 23.40 16.96
C ILE A 129 9.42 24.01 17.20
N ARG A 130 8.38 23.19 17.12
CA ARG A 130 6.99 23.62 17.36
C ARG A 130 6.75 24.19 18.76
N LYS A 131 7.46 23.70 19.79
CA LYS A 131 7.36 24.22 21.16
C LYS A 131 8.19 25.49 21.38
N SER A 132 9.13 25.78 20.48
CA SER A 132 10.03 26.94 20.55
C SER A 132 9.58 28.11 19.67
N THR A 133 8.44 27.98 18.98
CA THR A 133 7.81 29.00 18.14
C THR A 133 6.43 29.34 18.72
#